data_AF-A0A3A1P4A1-F1
#
_entry.id   AF-A0A3A1P4A1-F1
#
_cell.length_a   1.000
_cell.length_b   1.000
_cell.length_c   1.000
_cell.angle_alpha   90.00
_cell.angle_beta   90.00
_cell.angle_gamma   90.00
#
_symmetry.space_group_name_H-M   'P 1'
#
loop_
_entity.id
_entity.type
_entity.pdbx_description
1 polymer ?
#
loop_
_entity_poly.entity_id
_entity_poly.type
_entity_poly.pdbx_seq_one_letter_code
_entity_poly.pdbx_strand_id
1 'polypeptide(L)'
;MSSTDDPDHTAIDTRTADGRNGYVELILRMMRVHRVSLRTLERRTGIGKSRLGLLLHSDPARRPSITFDELKALFAALDIDVFEAVICVEAFNDIDVLDAPRHRSVIALLRVVFRYLPVELLAALEEFDHIDGSDVRPEWAAGLQRAVVRRLVSEITRIAAERAIGWDREI
;
A
#
# COMPACT_ATOMS: atom_id res chain seq x y z
N MET A 1 26.46 -16.51 -28.68
CA MET A 1 26.69 -16.17 -27.26
C MET A 1 25.44 -15.47 -26.77
N SER A 2 24.64 -16.13 -25.91
CA SER A 2 23.43 -15.59 -25.29
C SER A 2 23.72 -14.26 -24.59
N SER A 3 22.98 -13.20 -24.92
CA SER A 3 21.76 -12.76 -24.22
C SER A 3 21.97 -12.66 -22.70
N THR A 4 22.18 -11.44 -22.24
CA THR A 4 21.82 -11.02 -20.89
C THR A 4 20.91 -9.83 -21.09
N ASP A 5 19.62 -10.14 -21.25
CA ASP A 5 18.55 -9.18 -21.03
C ASP A 5 18.71 -8.65 -19.61
N ASP A 6 19.17 -7.41 -19.51
CA ASP A 6 19.03 -6.61 -18.31
C ASP A 6 17.53 -6.28 -18.24
N PRO A 7 16.77 -6.76 -17.23
CA PRO A 7 15.38 -6.34 -17.11
C PRO A 7 15.40 -4.85 -16.77
N ASP A 8 15.12 -4.05 -17.80
CA ASP A 8 14.78 -2.64 -17.68
C ASP A 8 13.59 -2.54 -16.72
N HIS A 9 13.90 -2.40 -15.44
CA HIS A 9 12.97 -2.04 -14.39
C HIS A 9 12.64 -0.56 -14.63
N THR A 10 11.82 -0.36 -15.65
CA THR A 10 11.01 0.81 -15.92
C THR A 10 10.82 1.58 -14.62
N ALA A 11 11.35 2.80 -14.60
CA ALA A 11 11.01 3.81 -13.62
C ALA A 11 9.51 3.71 -13.37
N ILE A 12 9.08 3.76 -12.10
CA ILE A 12 7.66 3.80 -11.76
C ILE A 12 7.10 5.01 -12.51
N ASP A 13 6.50 4.72 -13.65
CA ASP A 13 5.78 5.67 -14.45
C ASP A 13 4.60 6.03 -13.56
N THR A 14 4.68 7.18 -12.90
CA THR A 14 3.55 7.86 -12.28
C THR A 14 2.57 8.28 -13.38
N ARG A 15 2.11 7.31 -14.17
CA ARG A 15 0.89 7.42 -14.94
C ARG A 15 -0.18 7.72 -13.92
N THR A 16 -0.70 8.93 -14.00
CA THR A 16 -1.97 9.30 -13.38
C THR A 16 -2.96 8.18 -13.64
N ALA A 17 -3.30 7.47 -12.58
CA ALA A 17 -4.20 6.33 -12.57
C ALA A 17 -5.49 6.68 -13.33
N ASP A 18 -5.82 5.87 -14.32
CA ASP A 18 -7.12 5.91 -14.98
C ASP A 18 -8.21 5.75 -13.90
N GLY A 19 -9.08 6.75 -13.80
CA GLY A 19 -9.79 7.17 -12.58
C GLY A 19 -10.95 6.29 -12.12
N ARG A 20 -10.78 4.96 -12.14
CA ARG A 20 -11.78 3.99 -11.67
C ARG A 20 -11.44 3.29 -10.36
N ASN A 21 -10.17 3.27 -9.93
CA ASN A 21 -9.74 2.48 -8.77
C ASN A 21 -9.16 3.36 -7.65
N GLY A 22 -9.95 4.31 -7.14
CA GLY A 22 -9.56 5.21 -6.06
C GLY A 22 -9.90 4.71 -4.64
N TYR A 23 -9.51 5.50 -3.63
CA TYR A 23 -9.81 5.20 -2.22
C TYR A 23 -11.31 5.11 -1.93
N VAL A 24 -12.14 5.89 -2.62
CA VAL A 24 -13.61 5.84 -2.43
C VAL A 24 -14.18 4.54 -2.97
N GLU A 25 -13.68 4.04 -4.11
CA GLU A 25 -14.07 2.75 -4.66
C GLU A 25 -13.64 1.59 -3.77
N LEU A 26 -12.45 1.67 -3.16
CA LEU A 26 -12.03 0.73 -2.12
C LEU A 26 -12.99 0.77 -0.93
N ILE A 27 -13.36 1.95 -0.42
CA ILE A 27 -14.32 2.10 0.67
C ILE A 27 -15.68 1.48 0.31
N LEU A 28 -16.21 1.77 -0.87
CA LEU A 28 -17.48 1.23 -1.36
C LEU A 28 -17.43 -0.30 -1.54
N ARG A 29 -16.29 -0.85 -1.97
CA ARG A 29 -16.04 -2.29 -2.03
C ARG A 29 -16.09 -2.89 -0.62
N MET A 30 -15.31 -2.35 0.32
CA MET A 30 -15.23 -2.89 1.68
C MET A 30 -16.55 -2.78 2.42
N MET A 31 -17.34 -1.72 2.18
CA MET A 31 -18.71 -1.63 2.67
C MET A 31 -19.59 -2.78 2.17
N ARG A 32 -19.49 -3.16 0.88
CA ARG A 32 -20.25 -4.29 0.33
C ARG A 32 -19.78 -5.62 0.92
N VAL A 33 -18.47 -5.85 0.98
CA VAL A 33 -17.86 -7.08 1.52
C VAL A 33 -18.24 -7.28 2.99
N HIS A 34 -18.14 -6.24 3.80
CA HIS A 34 -18.46 -6.28 5.23
C HIS A 34 -19.93 -6.00 5.56
N ARG A 35 -20.78 -5.80 4.54
CA ARG A 35 -22.21 -5.46 4.67
C ARG A 35 -22.45 -4.26 5.60
N VAL A 36 -21.58 -3.25 5.52
CA VAL A 36 -21.67 -2.02 6.31
C VAL A 36 -22.57 -1.01 5.60
N SER A 37 -23.63 -0.57 6.28
CA SER A 37 -24.54 0.48 5.77
C SER A 37 -24.01 1.88 6.07
N LEU A 38 -24.47 2.89 5.32
CA LEU A 38 -24.16 4.31 5.58
C LEU A 38 -24.50 4.74 7.02
N ARG A 39 -25.61 4.24 7.58
CA ARG A 39 -26.00 4.51 8.98
C ARG A 39 -25.00 3.92 9.98
N THR A 40 -24.46 2.74 9.68
CA THR A 40 -23.43 2.12 10.53
C THR A 40 -22.13 2.89 10.44
N LEU A 41 -21.77 3.34 9.23
CA LEU A 41 -20.58 4.12 8.97
C LEU A 41 -20.65 5.47 9.70
N GLU A 42 -21.77 6.20 9.59
CA GLU A 42 -22.02 7.44 10.34
C GLU A 42 -21.76 7.28 11.84
N ARG A 43 -22.28 6.22 12.45
CA ARG A 43 -22.08 5.95 13.88
C ARG A 43 -20.62 5.65 14.23
N ARG A 44 -19.88 5.00 13.33
CA ARG A 44 -18.47 4.62 13.57
C ARG A 44 -17.49 5.76 13.30
N THR A 45 -17.78 6.61 12.32
CA THR A 45 -16.88 7.70 11.90
C THR A 45 -17.21 9.04 12.55
N GLY A 46 -18.44 9.23 13.01
CA GLY A 46 -18.94 10.53 13.44
C GLY A 46 -19.22 11.50 12.27
N ILE A 47 -19.02 11.07 11.02
CA ILE A 47 -19.30 11.88 9.83
C ILE A 47 -20.80 11.80 9.55
N GLY A 48 -21.47 12.96 9.52
CA GLY A 48 -22.92 13.03 9.32
C GLY A 48 -23.38 12.39 8.02
N LYS A 49 -24.57 11.78 8.03
CA LYS A 49 -25.15 11.05 6.89
C LYS A 49 -25.12 11.80 5.57
N SER A 50 -25.44 13.10 5.56
CA SER A 50 -25.43 13.92 4.34
C SER A 50 -24.02 14.06 3.76
N ARG A 51 -23.00 14.25 4.61
CA ARG A 51 -21.60 14.33 4.19
C ARG A 51 -21.11 12.99 3.67
N LEU A 52 -21.42 11.89 4.36
CA LEU A 52 -21.10 10.53 3.87
C LEU A 52 -21.76 10.22 2.52
N GLY A 53 -23.03 10.61 2.33
CA GLY A 53 -23.74 10.41 1.07
C GLY A 53 -23.11 11.16 -0.11
N LEU A 54 -22.54 12.34 0.14
CA LEU A 54 -21.81 13.11 -0.86
C LEU A 54 -20.41 12.52 -1.12
N LEU A 55 -19.66 12.19 -0.07
CA LEU A 55 -18.32 11.60 -0.17
C LEU A 55 -18.32 10.26 -0.90
N LEU A 56 -19.33 9.43 -0.65
CA LEU A 56 -19.47 8.08 -1.18
C LEU A 56 -20.49 8.00 -2.32
N HIS A 57 -20.73 9.13 -2.98
CA HIS A 57 -21.69 9.22 -4.07
C HIS A 57 -21.29 8.28 -5.23
N SER A 58 -22.27 7.67 -5.91
CA SER A 58 -22.00 6.72 -7.01
C SER A 58 -21.28 7.38 -8.19
N ASP A 59 -21.71 8.59 -8.56
CA ASP A 59 -21.07 9.45 -9.55
C ASP A 59 -19.82 10.14 -8.97
N PRO A 60 -18.60 9.81 -9.44
CA PRO A 60 -17.35 10.41 -8.97
C PRO A 60 -17.29 11.93 -9.19
N ALA A 61 -17.90 12.45 -10.26
CA ALA A 61 -17.87 13.87 -10.59
C ALA A 61 -18.65 14.73 -9.58
N ARG A 62 -19.52 14.11 -8.78
CA ARG A 62 -20.32 14.77 -7.74
C ARG A 62 -19.69 14.69 -6.35
N ARG A 63 -18.60 13.92 -6.20
CA ARG A 63 -17.95 13.76 -4.91
C ARG A 63 -17.16 15.04 -4.58
N PRO A 64 -17.40 15.66 -3.43
CA PRO A 64 -16.54 16.74 -2.97
C PRO A 64 -15.17 16.18 -2.57
N SER A 65 -14.19 17.07 -2.37
CA SER A 65 -12.92 16.68 -1.77
C SER A 65 -13.13 16.02 -0.40
N ILE A 66 -12.39 14.95 -0.16
CA ILE A 66 -12.32 14.27 1.13
C ILE A 66 -11.12 14.77 1.91
N THR A 67 -11.29 15.07 3.20
CA THR A 67 -10.14 15.42 4.05
C THR A 67 -9.38 14.17 4.47
N PHE A 68 -8.12 14.33 4.85
CA PHE A 68 -7.33 13.20 5.35
C PHE A 68 -7.92 12.62 6.65
N ASP A 69 -8.51 13.43 7.52
CA ASP A 69 -9.18 12.95 8.73
C ASP A 69 -10.45 12.17 8.42
N GLU A 70 -11.25 12.61 7.44
CA GLU A 70 -12.40 11.85 6.95
C GLU A 70 -11.97 10.49 6.36
N LEU A 71 -10.89 10.49 5.57
CA LEU A 71 -10.36 9.27 4.97
C LEU A 71 -9.87 8.28 6.04
N LYS A 72 -9.08 8.75 7.02
CA LYS A 72 -8.63 7.93 8.16
C LYS A 72 -9.81 7.36 8.95
N ALA A 73 -10.82 8.18 9.23
CA ALA A 73 -12.00 7.74 9.96
C ALA A 73 -12.75 6.64 9.20
N LEU A 74 -12.90 6.78 7.87
CA LEU A 74 -13.53 5.77 7.02
C LEU A 74 -12.73 4.47 6.97
N PHE A 75 -11.40 4.55 6.84
CA PHE A 75 -10.54 3.37 6.89
C PHE A 75 -10.63 2.65 8.24
N ALA A 76 -10.50 3.37 9.34
CA ALA A 76 -10.63 2.79 10.68
C ALA A 76 -12.02 2.15 10.91
N ALA A 77 -13.10 2.79 10.46
CA ALA A 77 -14.46 2.27 10.62
C ALA A 77 -14.74 0.99 9.81
N LEU A 78 -13.94 0.74 8.77
CA LEU A 78 -14.04 -0.40 7.86
C LEU A 78 -12.91 -1.42 8.06
N ASP A 79 -12.05 -1.24 9.06
CA ASP A 79 -10.87 -2.08 9.33
C ASP A 79 -9.92 -2.19 8.12
N ILE A 80 -9.75 -1.08 7.40
CA ILE A 80 -8.83 -0.96 6.27
C ILE A 80 -7.50 -0.41 6.81
N ASP A 81 -6.41 -1.14 6.59
CA ASP A 81 -5.08 -0.63 6.89
C ASP A 81 -4.66 0.42 5.85
N VAL A 82 -4.08 1.53 6.30
CA VAL A 82 -3.71 2.65 5.40
C VAL A 82 -2.69 2.21 4.35
N PHE A 83 -1.70 1.39 4.72
CA PHE A 83 -0.70 0.90 3.78
C PHE A 83 -1.30 -0.10 2.79
N GLU A 84 -2.25 -0.92 3.22
CA GLU A 84 -3.04 -1.74 2.28
C GLU A 84 -3.73 -0.88 1.23
N ALA A 85 -4.43 0.17 1.67
CA ALA A 85 -5.16 1.05 0.79
C ALA A 85 -4.23 1.71 -0.24
N VAL A 86 -3.09 2.25 0.22
CA VAL A 86 -2.07 2.86 -0.64
C VAL A 86 -1.49 1.84 -1.62
N ILE A 87 -1.16 0.63 -1.18
CA ILE A 87 -0.61 -0.40 -2.08
C ILE A 87 -1.65 -0.77 -3.15
N CYS A 88 -2.92 -0.96 -2.80
CA CYS A 88 -3.94 -1.33 -3.77
C CYS A 88 -4.22 -0.19 -4.78
N VAL A 89 -4.39 1.04 -4.29
CA VAL A 89 -4.81 2.19 -5.10
C VAL A 89 -3.63 2.79 -5.88
N GLU A 90 -2.48 2.98 -5.26
CA GLU A 90 -1.37 3.71 -5.88
C GLU A 90 -0.36 2.77 -6.57
N ALA A 91 -0.03 1.63 -5.94
CA ALA A 91 1.00 0.75 -6.48
C ALA A 91 0.45 -0.25 -7.51
N PHE A 92 -0.71 -0.85 -7.23
CA PHE A 92 -1.36 -1.78 -8.16
C PHE A 92 -2.37 -1.09 -9.08
N ASN A 93 -2.90 0.07 -8.70
CA ASN A 93 -4.06 0.71 -9.37
C ASN A 93 -5.22 -0.27 -9.60
N ASP A 94 -5.41 -1.18 -8.64
CA ASP A 94 -6.40 -2.26 -8.73
C ASP A 94 -6.89 -2.63 -7.32
N ILE A 95 -8.18 -2.40 -7.08
CA ILE A 95 -8.82 -2.74 -5.81
C ILE A 95 -9.27 -4.22 -5.74
N ASP A 96 -9.28 -4.93 -6.88
CA ASP A 96 -9.54 -6.37 -6.97
C ASP A 96 -8.29 -7.21 -6.64
N VAL A 97 -7.13 -6.58 -6.50
CA VAL A 97 -5.87 -7.25 -6.19
C VAL A 97 -5.95 -8.13 -4.93
N LEU A 98 -6.83 -7.79 -3.97
CA LEU A 98 -7.04 -8.53 -2.72
C LEU A 98 -7.76 -9.88 -2.90
N ASP A 99 -8.39 -10.13 -4.05
CA ASP A 99 -9.10 -11.38 -4.33
C ASP A 99 -8.14 -12.52 -4.61
N ALA A 100 -6.92 -12.22 -5.09
CA ALA A 100 -5.88 -13.21 -5.31
C ALA A 100 -5.13 -13.55 -4.00
N PRO A 101 -5.11 -14.83 -3.55
CA PRO A 101 -4.43 -15.22 -2.31
C PRO A 101 -2.94 -14.86 -2.27
N ARG A 102 -2.27 -14.94 -3.42
CA ARG A 102 -0.85 -14.58 -3.59
C ARG A 102 -0.63 -13.10 -3.29
N HIS A 103 -1.43 -12.22 -3.89
CA HIS A 103 -1.29 -10.79 -3.69
C HIS A 103 -1.63 -10.39 -2.26
N ARG A 104 -2.69 -10.95 -1.68
CA ARG A 104 -3.05 -10.70 -0.27
C ARG A 104 -1.89 -11.02 0.67
N SER A 105 -1.21 -12.14 0.44
CA SER A 105 -0.05 -12.55 1.25
C SER A 105 1.12 -11.59 1.12
N VAL A 106 1.41 -11.12 -0.11
CA VAL A 106 2.46 -10.13 -0.37
C VAL A 106 2.11 -8.77 0.25
N ILE A 107 0.87 -8.31 0.10
CA ILE A 107 0.40 -7.04 0.68
C ILE A 107 0.46 -7.10 2.22
N ALA A 108 0.08 -8.21 2.84
CA ALA A 108 0.21 -8.40 4.28
C ALA A 108 1.67 -8.33 4.76
N LEU A 109 2.60 -8.94 4.01
CA LEU A 109 4.04 -8.82 4.29
C LEU A 109 4.53 -7.37 4.16
N LEU A 110 4.16 -6.69 3.07
CA LEU A 110 4.57 -5.31 2.80
C LEU A 110 4.08 -4.35 3.89
N ARG A 111 2.87 -4.54 4.43
CA ARG A 111 2.37 -3.73 5.55
C ARG A 111 3.30 -3.79 6.76
N VAL A 112 3.80 -4.98 7.08
CA VAL A 112 4.74 -5.14 8.19
C VAL A 112 6.03 -4.38 7.88
N VAL A 113 6.61 -4.57 6.70
CA VAL A 113 7.84 -3.88 6.29
C VAL A 113 7.70 -2.35 6.35
N PHE A 114 6.64 -1.81 5.74
CA PHE A 114 6.43 -0.35 5.69
C PHE A 114 6.12 0.28 7.04
N ARG A 115 5.57 -0.46 8.00
CA ARG A 115 5.32 0.06 9.35
C ARG A 115 6.60 0.36 10.12
N TYR A 116 7.65 -0.44 9.91
CA TYR A 116 8.93 -0.30 10.64
C TYR A 116 9.97 0.50 9.86
N LEU A 117 9.96 0.42 8.52
CA LEU A 117 10.99 1.04 7.68
C LEU A 117 11.23 2.54 7.96
N PRO A 118 10.21 3.41 8.11
CA PRO A 118 10.44 4.83 8.36
C PRO A 118 11.14 5.10 9.69
N VAL A 119 10.79 4.34 10.74
CA VAL A 119 11.35 4.51 12.10
C VAL A 119 12.81 4.06 12.11
N GLU A 120 13.09 2.89 11.54
CA GLU A 120 14.46 2.36 11.44
C GLU A 120 15.35 3.24 10.56
N LEU A 121 14.80 3.79 9.48
CA LEU A 121 15.55 4.70 8.61
C LEU A 121 15.91 6.00 9.35
N LEU A 122 14.98 6.56 10.13
CA LEU A 122 15.26 7.75 10.91
C LEU A 122 16.32 7.48 11.98
N ALA A 123 16.19 6.37 12.72
CA ALA A 123 17.18 5.96 13.72
C ALA A 123 18.58 5.77 13.11
N ALA A 124 18.67 5.12 11.95
CA ALA A 124 19.93 4.94 11.26
C ALA A 124 20.55 6.27 10.79
N LEU A 125 19.74 7.27 10.43
CA LEU A 125 20.22 8.60 10.07
C LEU A 125 20.71 9.40 11.30
N GLU A 126 20.02 9.26 12.43
CA GLU A 126 20.40 9.89 13.70
C GLU A 126 21.74 9.36 14.27
N GLU A 127 22.14 8.13 13.93
CA GLU A 127 23.46 7.58 14.31
C GLU A 127 24.64 8.28 13.60
N PHE A 128 24.38 9.01 12.51
CA PHE A 128 25.41 9.78 11.84
C PHE A 128 25.39 11.23 12.38
N ASP A 129 26.29 11.53 13.32
CA ASP A 129 26.54 12.87 13.90
C ASP A 129 26.78 14.00 12.85
N HIS A 130 26.94 13.66 11.57
CA HIS A 130 27.26 14.56 10.46
C HIS A 130 26.18 14.65 9.38
N ILE A 131 25.04 13.96 9.54
CA ILE A 131 23.90 14.06 8.61
C ILE A 131 22.82 14.91 9.31
N ASP A 132 22.71 16.19 8.94
CA ASP A 132 21.58 17.02 9.35
C ASP A 132 20.35 16.65 8.50
N GLY A 133 19.14 16.97 8.95
CA GLY A 133 17.89 16.73 8.20
C GLY A 133 17.86 17.38 6.81
N SER A 134 18.74 18.36 6.55
CA SER A 134 18.95 18.97 5.22
C SER A 134 19.78 18.13 4.25
N ASP A 135 20.48 17.10 4.74
CA ASP A 135 21.34 16.24 3.92
C ASP A 135 20.58 15.10 3.27
N VAL A 136 19.39 14.76 3.77
CA VAL A 136 18.48 13.80 3.14
C VAL A 136 17.88 14.43 1.89
N ARG A 137 18.39 14.04 0.71
CA ARG A 137 17.95 14.64 -0.56
C ARG A 137 17.00 13.74 -1.36
N PRO A 138 16.00 14.30 -2.06
CA PRO A 138 15.07 13.51 -2.89
C PRO A 138 15.75 12.64 -3.95
N GLU A 139 16.94 13.01 -4.42
CA GLU A 139 17.70 12.27 -5.43
C GLU A 139 18.15 10.90 -4.91
N TRP A 140 18.24 10.70 -3.59
CA TRP A 140 18.56 9.40 -2.99
C TRP A 140 17.41 8.40 -3.13
N ALA A 141 16.18 8.87 -3.34
CA ALA A 141 14.98 8.04 -3.34
C ALA A 141 15.08 6.87 -4.34
N ALA A 142 15.53 7.13 -5.57
CA ALA A 142 15.66 6.09 -6.59
C ALA A 142 16.72 5.03 -6.22
N GLY A 143 17.83 5.46 -5.62
CA GLY A 143 18.90 4.55 -5.16
C GLY A 143 18.44 3.66 -4.00
N LEU A 144 17.83 4.28 -2.99
CA LEU A 144 17.30 3.61 -1.80
C LEU A 144 16.16 2.65 -2.16
N GLN A 145 15.22 3.08 -3.00
CA GLN A 145 14.13 2.23 -3.49
C GLN A 145 14.68 0.95 -4.14
N ARG A 146 15.64 1.08 -5.06
CA ARG A 146 16.26 -0.10 -5.72
C ARG A 146 16.98 -0.99 -4.72
N ALA A 147 17.68 -0.42 -3.75
CA ALA A 147 18.38 -1.20 -2.72
C ALA A 147 17.40 -2.00 -1.84
N VAL A 148 16.33 -1.35 -1.37
CA VAL A 148 15.26 -1.99 -0.56
C VAL A 148 14.59 -3.10 -1.35
N VAL A 149 14.17 -2.84 -2.59
CA VAL A 149 13.51 -3.85 -3.44
C VAL A 149 14.41 -5.07 -3.66
N ARG A 150 15.68 -4.85 -4.03
CA ARG A 150 16.63 -5.95 -4.22
C ARG A 150 16.80 -6.77 -2.95
N ARG A 151 16.98 -6.12 -1.80
CA ARG A 151 17.15 -6.81 -0.51
C ARG A 151 15.92 -7.64 -0.15
N LEU A 152 14.72 -7.10 -0.33
CA LEU A 152 13.46 -7.82 -0.07
C LEU A 152 13.32 -9.04 -1.00
N VAL A 153 13.59 -8.89 -2.30
CA VAL A 153 13.51 -10.00 -3.27
C VAL A 153 14.53 -11.10 -2.93
N SER A 154 15.77 -10.73 -2.62
CA SER A 154 16.79 -11.70 -2.21
C SER A 154 16.37 -12.47 -0.95
N GLU A 155 15.82 -11.78 0.04
CA GLU A 155 15.42 -12.40 1.30
C GLU A 155 14.21 -13.32 1.16
N ILE A 156 13.20 -12.90 0.38
CA ILE A 156 12.05 -13.76 0.06
C ILE A 156 12.50 -15.01 -0.71
N THR A 157 13.43 -14.86 -1.67
CA THR A 157 13.97 -15.98 -2.45
C THR A 157 14.73 -16.96 -1.56
N ARG A 158 15.55 -16.45 -0.63
CA ARG A 158 16.28 -17.26 0.37
C ARG A 158 15.31 -18.06 1.24
N ILE A 159 14.31 -17.40 1.82
CA ILE A 159 13.30 -18.06 2.67
C ILE A 159 12.51 -19.12 1.88
N ALA A 160 12.16 -18.83 0.63
CA ALA A 160 11.46 -19.77 -0.23
C ALA A 160 12.31 -21.02 -0.54
N ALA A 161 13.61 -20.83 -0.86
CA ALA A 161 14.53 -21.93 -1.09
C ALA A 161 14.71 -22.82 0.15
N GLU A 162 14.83 -22.23 1.34
CA GLU A 162 14.93 -22.97 2.60
C GLU A 162 13.69 -23.83 2.89
N ARG A 163 12.50 -23.32 2.56
CA ARG A 163 11.24 -24.07 2.70
C ARG A 163 11.10 -25.20 1.68
N ALA A 164 11.54 -24.97 0.44
CA ALA A 164 11.55 -26.02 -0.59
C ALA A 164 12.49 -27.18 -0.21
N ILE A 165 13.69 -26.86 0.31
CA ILE A 165 14.65 -27.86 0.81
C ILE A 165 14.10 -28.61 2.04
N GLY A 166 13.27 -27.95 2.86
CA GLY A 166 12.58 -28.57 3.99
C GLY A 166 11.56 -29.64 3.59
N TRP A 167 10.87 -29.47 2.45
CA TRP A 167 9.92 -30.47 1.93
C TRP A 167 10.61 -31.68 1.29
N ASP A 168 11.80 -31.52 0.72
CA ASP A 168 12.57 -32.63 0.16
C ASP A 168 13.19 -33.58 1.21
N ARG A 169 13.18 -33.20 2.50
CA ARG A 169 13.71 -34.03 3.60
C ARG A 169 12.68 -34.92 4.31
N GLU A 170 11.40 -34.79 3.96
CA GLU A 170 10.30 -35.57 4.55
C GLU A 170 9.76 -36.69 3.63
N ILE A 171 10.48 -37.03 2.55
CA ILE A 171 10.18 -38.16 1.64
C ILE A 171 11.21 -39.28 1.78
#